data_AF-A0A371XHY4-F1
#
_entry.id   AF-A0A371XHY4-F1
#
_cell.length_a   1.000
_cell.length_b   1.000
_cell.length_c   1.000
_cell.angle_alpha   90.00
_cell.angle_beta   90.00
_cell.angle_gamma   90.00
#
_symmetry.space_group_name_H-M   'P 1'
#
loop_
_entity.id
_entity.type
_entity.pdbx_description
1 polymer ?
#
loop_
_entity_poly.entity_id
_entity_poly.type
_entity_poly.pdbx_seq_one_letter_code
_entity_poly.pdbx_strand_id
1 'polypeptide(L)'
;MVAVGSTTAEIAAAVPIVGPEDIARHVCEFWQAYGLFDRPKVEWYPRTNLAALPLIERIFKVTHDGNIDAVVFAGAAGGDLHKLRDAVGVNLVPIIDVGRSAGDFADVRFDPFNRDTWAETARCIVDFRSRRQRIELALREQHGPELELIAHIFVSGRPLTAKRLVTTPEAVCYPGFPSAPVTVPMAEAMARRGFLHRTFFDRMHECSNCSSRRL
;
A
#
# COMPACT_ATOMS: atom_id res chain seq x y z
N MET A 1 -63.48 -13.16 27.48
CA MET A 1 -62.31 -14.05 27.70
C MET A 1 -61.20 -13.57 26.78
N VAL A 2 -60.31 -12.71 27.27
CA VAL A 2 -59.26 -12.06 26.46
C VAL A 2 -57.97 -12.84 26.68
N ALA A 3 -57.40 -13.38 25.59
CA ALA A 3 -56.13 -14.06 25.62
C ALA A 3 -55.00 -13.03 25.79
N VAL A 4 -54.25 -13.14 26.89
CA VAL A 4 -53.03 -12.37 27.13
C VAL A 4 -51.87 -13.20 26.60
N GLY A 5 -51.39 -12.85 25.40
CA GLY A 5 -50.19 -13.43 24.81
C GLY A 5 -48.94 -12.95 25.56
N SER A 6 -48.16 -13.91 26.02
CA SER A 6 -46.81 -13.74 26.58
C SER A 6 -45.87 -13.15 25.52
N THR A 7 -45.22 -12.04 25.85
CA THR A 7 -44.05 -11.56 25.10
C THR A 7 -42.85 -11.67 26.02
N THR A 8 -42.23 -12.86 26.04
CA THR A 8 -40.87 -13.01 26.58
C THR A 8 -39.93 -12.46 25.54
N ALA A 9 -39.30 -11.32 25.84
CA ALA A 9 -38.25 -10.76 25.02
C ALA A 9 -37.04 -11.71 25.11
N GLU A 10 -36.74 -12.41 24.01
CA GLU A 10 -35.47 -13.10 23.84
C GLU A 10 -34.34 -12.06 23.90
N ILE A 11 -33.53 -12.14 24.94
CA ILE A 11 -32.28 -11.40 25.03
C ILE A 11 -31.37 -11.97 23.93
N ALA A 12 -31.17 -11.17 22.88
CA ALA A 12 -30.25 -11.49 21.80
C ALA A 12 -28.90 -11.95 22.39
N ALA A 13 -28.44 -13.11 21.92
CA ALA A 13 -27.18 -13.71 22.31
C ALA A 13 -26.07 -12.65 22.30
N ALA A 14 -25.40 -12.49 23.44
CA ALA A 14 -24.27 -11.60 23.59
C ALA A 14 -23.24 -11.90 22.49
N VAL A 15 -23.02 -10.92 21.61
CA VAL A 15 -21.86 -10.90 20.72
C VAL A 15 -20.64 -11.02 21.63
N PRO A 16 -19.78 -12.04 21.49
CA PRO A 16 -18.57 -12.11 22.29
C PRO A 16 -17.78 -10.83 22.06
N ILE A 17 -17.49 -10.09 23.13
CA ILE A 17 -16.63 -8.92 23.08
C ILE A 17 -15.22 -9.46 22.82
N VAL A 18 -14.89 -9.68 21.55
CA VAL A 18 -13.56 -10.12 21.14
C VAL A 18 -12.60 -8.98 21.46
N GLY A 19 -11.72 -9.20 22.43
CA GLY A 19 -10.72 -8.22 22.82
C GLY A 19 -9.71 -7.97 21.70
N PRO A 20 -8.96 -6.86 21.73
CA PRO A 20 -7.90 -6.59 20.75
C PRO A 20 -6.82 -7.69 20.71
N GLU A 21 -6.57 -8.38 21.81
CA GLU A 21 -5.65 -9.54 21.85
C GLU A 21 -6.15 -10.70 20.99
N ASP A 22 -7.44 -11.02 21.06
CA ASP A 22 -8.02 -12.12 20.30
C ASP A 22 -8.04 -11.83 18.79
N ILE A 23 -8.31 -10.58 18.41
CA ILE A 23 -8.23 -10.17 17.00
C ILE A 23 -6.80 -10.31 16.49
N ALA A 24 -5.82 -9.79 17.22
CA ALA A 24 -4.43 -9.88 16.81
C ALA A 24 -3.96 -11.33 16.68
N ARG A 25 -4.35 -12.18 17.64
CA ARG A 25 -4.07 -13.61 17.62
C ARG A 25 -4.69 -14.28 16.39
N HIS A 26 -5.96 -14.05 16.10
CA HIS A 26 -6.62 -14.63 14.93
C HIS A 26 -6.00 -14.16 13.61
N VAL A 27 -5.59 -12.89 13.50
CA VAL A 27 -4.87 -12.40 12.32
C VAL A 27 -3.55 -13.14 12.15
N CYS A 28 -2.75 -13.25 13.23
CA CYS A 28 -1.45 -13.93 13.19
C CYS A 28 -1.60 -15.42 12.85
N GLU A 29 -2.52 -16.12 13.50
CA GLU A 29 -2.85 -17.53 13.21
C GLU A 29 -3.28 -17.71 11.75
N PHE A 30 -4.10 -16.80 11.22
CA PHE A 30 -4.53 -16.82 9.83
C PHE A 30 -3.36 -16.61 8.85
N TRP A 31 -2.44 -15.71 9.16
CA TRP A 31 -1.27 -15.40 8.35
C TRP A 31 -0.21 -16.51 8.30
N GLN A 32 -0.15 -17.38 9.31
CA GLN A 32 0.72 -18.57 9.27
C GLN A 32 0.38 -19.48 8.07
N ALA A 33 -0.91 -19.60 7.71
CA ALA A 33 -1.34 -20.37 6.54
C ALA A 33 -0.85 -19.79 5.20
N TYR A 34 -0.39 -18.53 5.21
CA TYR A 34 0.19 -17.83 4.05
C TYR A 34 1.72 -17.77 4.10
N GLY A 35 2.36 -18.41 5.09
CA GLY A 35 3.82 -18.43 5.22
C GLY A 35 4.42 -17.26 6.03
N LEU A 36 3.58 -16.49 6.72
CA LEU A 36 4.00 -15.48 7.68
C LEU A 36 3.98 -16.09 9.09
N PHE A 37 5.04 -16.86 9.42
CA PHE A 37 5.14 -17.58 10.69
C PHE A 37 5.40 -16.67 11.91
N ASP A 38 6.06 -15.54 11.66
CA ASP A 38 6.26 -14.47 12.62
C ASP A 38 5.47 -13.22 12.19
N ARG A 39 5.21 -12.33 13.16
CA ARG A 39 4.64 -11.01 12.90
C ARG A 39 5.54 -10.24 11.92
N PRO A 40 5.01 -9.71 10.80
CA PRO A 40 5.81 -8.98 9.83
C PRO A 40 6.48 -7.77 10.48
N LYS A 41 7.75 -7.53 10.15
CA LYS A 41 8.50 -6.37 10.60
C LYS A 41 8.06 -5.14 9.83
N VAL A 42 7.68 -4.07 10.51
CA VAL A 42 7.18 -2.86 9.84
C VAL A 42 7.84 -1.58 10.35
N GLU A 43 7.98 -0.62 9.44
CA GLU A 43 8.16 0.79 9.78
C GLU A 43 6.83 1.53 9.65
N TRP A 44 6.66 2.62 10.40
CA TRP A 44 5.48 3.46 10.34
C TRP A 44 5.71 4.74 9.55
N TYR A 45 4.66 5.16 8.84
CA TYR A 45 4.63 6.45 8.18
C TYR A 45 3.25 7.15 8.32
N PRO A 46 3.20 8.46 8.65
CA PRO A 46 4.34 9.29 9.06
C PRO A 46 4.87 8.89 10.44
N ARG A 47 6.17 9.10 10.68
CA ARG A 47 6.85 8.74 11.95
C ARG A 47 6.36 9.53 13.18
N THR A 48 5.49 10.52 12.97
CA THR A 48 5.08 11.51 13.98
C THR A 48 3.72 11.26 14.62
N ASN A 49 2.99 10.19 14.28
CA ASN A 49 1.64 10.00 14.83
C ASN A 49 1.24 8.53 14.95
N LEU A 50 1.21 7.98 16.17
CA LEU A 50 0.63 6.67 16.43
C LEU A 50 -0.03 6.57 17.82
N ALA A 51 -1.12 7.32 18.01
CA ALA A 51 -2.22 6.80 18.83
C ALA A 51 -3.03 5.71 18.07
N ALA A 52 -2.53 5.27 16.90
CA ALA A 52 -3.08 4.24 16.03
C ALA A 52 -2.97 2.87 16.71
N LEU A 53 -3.89 2.69 17.65
CA LEU A 53 -4.50 1.46 18.15
C LEU A 53 -3.47 0.38 18.55
N PRO A 54 -3.25 0.16 19.86
CA PRO A 54 -2.49 -0.96 20.42
C PRO A 54 -2.75 -2.36 19.80
N LEU A 55 -3.82 -2.51 19.03
CA LEU A 55 -4.11 -3.68 18.19
C LEU A 55 -3.10 -3.87 17.04
N ILE A 56 -2.71 -2.82 16.32
CA ILE A 56 -1.82 -2.94 15.15
C ILE A 56 -0.41 -3.35 15.58
N GLU A 57 0.10 -2.84 16.71
CA GLU A 57 1.38 -3.25 17.30
C GLU A 57 1.38 -4.69 17.84
N ARG A 58 0.21 -5.28 18.06
CA ARG A 58 0.07 -6.70 18.36
C ARG A 58 0.13 -7.55 17.10
N ILE A 59 -0.34 -7.04 15.97
CA ILE A 59 -0.35 -7.73 14.68
C ILE A 59 1.01 -7.65 13.98
N PHE A 60 1.65 -6.49 14.01
CA PHE A 60 2.96 -6.25 13.37
C PHE A 60 4.07 -6.02 14.39
N LYS A 61 5.30 -6.35 14.02
CA LYS A 61 6.50 -6.04 14.82
C LYS A 61 7.12 -4.73 14.33
N VAL A 62 6.94 -3.65 15.09
CA VAL A 62 7.53 -2.35 14.74
C VAL A 62 9.05 -2.40 14.91
N THR A 63 9.80 -1.94 13.90
CA THR A 63 11.27 -1.85 13.92
C THR A 63 11.76 -0.59 13.21
N HIS A 64 13.04 -0.25 13.42
CA HIS A 64 13.73 0.89 12.80
C HIS A 64 15.12 0.49 12.25
N ASP A 65 15.42 -0.81 12.19
CA ASP A 65 16.71 -1.37 11.79
C ASP A 65 16.87 -1.56 10.27
N GLY A 66 15.93 -1.02 9.46
CA GLY A 66 15.96 -1.05 7.99
C GLY A 66 15.61 -2.41 7.36
N ASN A 67 15.64 -3.51 8.11
CA ASN A 67 15.21 -4.82 7.62
C ASN A 67 13.72 -5.04 7.87
N ILE A 68 12.91 -4.39 7.04
CA ILE A 68 11.44 -4.41 7.13
C ILE A 68 10.79 -5.26 6.04
N ASP A 69 9.61 -5.76 6.37
CA ASP A 69 8.71 -6.50 5.48
C ASP A 69 7.68 -5.59 4.82
N ALA A 70 7.31 -4.47 5.46
CA ALA A 70 6.35 -3.49 4.95
C ALA A 70 6.48 -2.13 5.64
N VAL A 71 5.85 -1.12 5.07
CA VAL A 71 5.59 0.17 5.72
C VAL A 71 4.11 0.27 6.01
N VAL A 72 3.74 0.56 7.25
CA VAL A 72 2.35 0.81 7.63
C VAL A 72 2.06 2.30 7.55
N PHE A 73 1.08 2.65 6.72
CA PHE A 73 0.61 4.00 6.49
C PHE A 73 -0.67 4.28 7.28
N ALA A 74 -0.62 5.28 8.15
CA ALA A 74 -1.75 5.76 8.95
C ALA A 74 -1.99 7.27 8.80
N GLY A 75 -1.60 7.85 7.67
CA GLY A 75 -1.78 9.28 7.41
C GLY A 75 -3.23 9.67 7.11
N ALA A 76 -3.59 10.92 7.37
CA ALA A 76 -4.90 11.45 7.00
C ALA A 76 -5.06 11.60 5.49
N ALA A 77 -6.29 11.40 4.99
CA ALA A 77 -6.66 11.76 3.62
C ALA A 77 -6.55 13.28 3.46
N GLY A 78 -5.68 13.75 2.56
CA GLY A 78 -5.47 15.18 2.30
C GLY A 78 -4.01 15.58 2.09
N GLY A 79 -3.06 14.71 2.41
CA GLY A 79 -1.66 14.87 1.98
C GLY A 79 -1.49 14.64 0.49
N ASP A 80 -0.38 15.09 -0.07
CA ASP A 80 -0.03 14.90 -1.47
C ASP A 80 0.40 13.45 -1.75
N LEU A 81 -0.57 12.52 -1.73
CA LEU A 81 -0.36 11.07 -1.71
C LEU A 81 0.48 10.55 -2.89
N HIS A 82 0.54 11.28 -4.00
CA HIS A 82 1.41 10.92 -5.11
C HIS A 82 2.91 11.00 -4.76
N LYS A 83 3.27 11.67 -3.65
CA LYS A 83 4.63 11.72 -3.10
C LYS A 83 4.86 10.71 -1.97
N LEU A 84 3.88 9.85 -1.66
CA LEU A 84 3.95 8.95 -0.52
C LEU A 84 5.21 8.07 -0.56
N ARG A 85 5.56 7.53 -1.74
CA ARG A 85 6.76 6.71 -1.92
C ARG A 85 8.05 7.47 -1.70
N ASP A 86 8.16 8.67 -2.24
CA ASP A 86 9.32 9.53 -2.06
C ASP A 86 9.57 9.82 -0.57
N ALA A 87 8.48 10.11 0.15
CA ALA A 87 8.56 10.50 1.54
C ALA A 87 8.82 9.31 2.49
N VAL A 88 8.39 8.10 2.10
CA VAL A 88 8.69 6.86 2.81
C VAL A 88 10.16 6.44 2.62
N GLY A 89 10.73 6.66 1.44
CA GLY A 89 12.16 6.44 1.18
C GLY A 89 12.59 4.97 1.07
N VAL A 90 11.65 4.03 1.03
CA VAL A 90 11.89 2.60 0.78
C VAL A 90 11.00 2.08 -0.35
N ASN A 91 11.64 1.52 -1.39
CA ASN A 91 10.97 1.17 -2.64
C ASN A 91 10.78 -0.34 -2.85
N LEU A 92 11.35 -1.22 -2.03
CA LEU A 92 11.24 -2.68 -2.25
C LEU A 92 10.37 -3.40 -1.21
N VAL A 93 9.51 -2.64 -0.52
CA VAL A 93 8.54 -3.15 0.45
C VAL A 93 7.17 -2.56 0.20
N PRO A 94 6.09 -3.31 0.51
CA PRO A 94 4.76 -2.81 0.31
C PRO A 94 4.43 -1.71 1.31
N ILE A 95 3.58 -0.78 0.90
CA ILE A 95 2.88 0.15 1.78
C ILE A 95 1.50 -0.40 2.07
N ILE A 96 1.20 -0.57 3.37
CA ILE A 96 -0.06 -1.07 3.90
C ILE A 96 -0.84 0.12 4.44
N ASP A 97 -1.99 0.43 3.84
CA ASP A 97 -2.89 1.47 4.33
C ASP A 97 -3.83 0.92 5.41
N VAL A 98 -3.67 1.40 6.65
CA VAL A 98 -4.58 1.11 7.77
C VAL A 98 -5.58 2.24 8.03
N GLY A 99 -5.33 3.43 7.49
CA GLY A 99 -6.18 4.62 7.66
C GLY A 99 -7.31 4.74 6.64
N ARG A 100 -7.29 3.92 5.58
CA ARG A 100 -8.24 3.93 4.45
C ARG A 100 -8.20 5.23 3.63
N SER A 101 -7.06 5.91 3.63
CA SER A 101 -6.88 7.22 3.01
C SER A 101 -6.00 7.20 1.77
N ALA A 102 -5.15 6.18 1.59
CA ALA A 102 -4.18 6.12 0.50
C ALA A 102 -4.78 5.61 -0.81
N GLY A 103 -5.81 4.75 -0.76
CA GLY A 103 -6.37 4.12 -1.96
C GLY A 103 -5.27 3.44 -2.80
N ASP A 104 -5.26 3.69 -4.11
CA ASP A 104 -4.29 3.10 -5.06
C ASP A 104 -2.83 3.53 -4.85
N PHE A 105 -2.57 4.53 -3.98
CA PHE A 105 -1.21 4.95 -3.63
C PHE A 105 -0.53 4.00 -2.62
N ALA A 106 -1.30 3.17 -1.91
CA ALA A 106 -0.79 2.02 -1.18
C ALA A 106 -0.84 0.75 -2.05
N ASP A 107 -0.14 -0.31 -1.62
CA ASP A 107 -0.20 -1.59 -2.32
C ASP A 107 -1.33 -2.46 -1.84
N VAL A 108 -1.68 -2.32 -0.56
CA VAL A 108 -2.74 -3.08 0.06
C VAL A 108 -3.37 -2.28 1.19
N ARG A 109 -4.65 -2.53 1.42
CA ARG A 109 -5.37 -2.03 2.59
C ARG A 109 -5.43 -3.12 3.64
N PHE A 110 -5.23 -2.77 4.90
CA PHE A 110 -5.40 -3.68 6.02
C PHE A 110 -6.43 -3.15 7.01
N ASP A 111 -7.37 -4.00 7.38
CA ASP A 111 -8.36 -3.74 8.41
C ASP A 111 -8.45 -4.96 9.34
N PRO A 112 -8.06 -4.82 10.62
CA PRO A 112 -8.05 -5.95 11.54
C PRO A 112 -9.46 -6.50 11.84
N PHE A 113 -10.52 -5.81 11.44
CA PHE A 113 -11.90 -6.29 11.59
C PHE A 113 -12.49 -6.86 10.28
N ASN A 114 -11.72 -6.88 9.19
CA ASN A 114 -12.16 -7.44 7.91
C ASN A 114 -11.19 -8.54 7.43
N ARG A 115 -11.65 -9.79 7.51
CA ARG A 115 -10.86 -10.98 7.16
C ARG A 115 -10.39 -11.01 5.71
N ASP A 116 -11.14 -10.42 4.77
CA ASP A 116 -10.74 -10.40 3.36
C ASP A 116 -9.43 -9.61 3.19
N THR A 117 -9.31 -8.49 3.92
CA THR A 117 -8.09 -7.68 3.92
C THR A 117 -6.90 -8.38 4.56
N TRP A 118 -7.12 -9.38 5.43
CA TRP A 118 -6.03 -10.16 6.01
C TRP A 118 -5.35 -11.01 4.95
N ALA A 119 -6.13 -11.69 4.11
CA ALA A 119 -5.60 -12.54 3.03
C ALA A 119 -4.84 -11.69 1.99
N GLU A 120 -5.41 -10.56 1.60
CA GLU A 120 -4.79 -9.63 0.66
C GLU A 120 -3.47 -9.10 1.20
N THR A 121 -3.44 -8.68 2.48
CA THR A 121 -2.22 -8.16 3.12
C THR A 121 -1.14 -9.24 3.23
N ALA A 122 -1.51 -10.46 3.63
CA ALA A 122 -0.56 -11.57 3.72
C ALA A 122 0.10 -11.87 2.38
N ARG A 123 -0.72 -12.03 1.33
CA ARG A 123 -0.25 -12.29 -0.04
C ARG A 123 0.64 -11.16 -0.53
N CYS A 124 0.25 -9.90 -0.29
CA CYS A 124 1.03 -8.73 -0.69
C CYS A 124 2.44 -8.78 -0.07
N ILE A 125 2.55 -8.99 1.25
CA ILE A 125 3.85 -9.07 1.93
C ILE A 125 4.70 -10.24 1.39
N VAL A 126 4.09 -11.41 1.24
CA VAL A 126 4.79 -12.62 0.76
C VAL A 126 5.26 -12.47 -0.68
N ASP A 127 4.44 -11.89 -1.55
CA ASP A 127 4.78 -11.63 -2.95
C ASP A 127 5.95 -10.64 -3.06
N PHE A 128 5.89 -9.52 -2.34
CA PHE A 128 6.98 -8.55 -2.27
C PHE A 128 8.27 -9.22 -1.77
N ARG A 129 8.18 -9.97 -0.67
CA ARG A 129 9.33 -10.69 -0.08
C ARG A 129 9.95 -11.67 -1.10
N SER A 130 9.12 -12.49 -1.73
CA SER A 130 9.56 -13.54 -2.66
C SER A 130 10.17 -12.95 -3.93
N ARG A 131 9.56 -11.90 -4.49
CA ARG A 131 10.10 -11.21 -5.68
C ARG A 131 11.37 -10.43 -5.33
N ARG A 132 11.41 -9.74 -4.20
CA ARG A 132 12.63 -9.06 -3.71
C ARG A 132 13.80 -10.04 -3.57
N GLN A 133 13.56 -11.25 -3.04
CA GLN A 133 14.58 -12.30 -2.91
C GLN A 133 15.18 -12.75 -4.25
N ARG A 134 14.44 -12.63 -5.36
CA ARG A 134 14.90 -12.97 -6.72
C ARG A 134 15.75 -11.88 -7.39
N ILE A 135 15.80 -10.68 -6.82
CA ILE A 135 16.69 -9.62 -7.29
C ILE A 135 18.09 -9.93 -6.76
N GLU A 136 19.09 -10.06 -7.63
CA GLU A 136 20.51 -10.18 -7.28
C GLU A 136 20.91 -9.15 -6.21
N LEU A 137 21.72 -9.52 -5.22
CA LEU A 137 22.12 -8.61 -4.14
C LEU A 137 22.81 -7.35 -4.71
N ALA A 138 23.62 -7.52 -5.75
CA ALA A 138 24.24 -6.42 -6.47
C ALA A 138 23.19 -5.43 -7.01
N LEU A 139 22.06 -5.94 -7.53
CA LEU A 139 20.89 -5.18 -8.00
C LEU A 139 20.07 -4.50 -6.88
N ARG A 140 20.43 -4.72 -5.60
CA ARG A 140 19.81 -4.06 -4.45
C ARG A 140 20.64 -2.90 -3.88
N GLU A 141 21.94 -2.85 -4.14
CA GLU A 141 22.88 -1.98 -3.41
C GLU A 141 23.40 -0.75 -4.20
N GLN A 142 23.48 -0.76 -5.55
CA GLN A 142 24.00 0.38 -6.32
C GLN A 142 23.42 0.51 -7.74
N HIS A 143 22.32 1.24 -7.91
CA HIS A 143 21.72 1.44 -9.24
C HIS A 143 21.24 2.85 -9.49
N GLY A 144 21.15 3.21 -10.78
CA GLY A 144 20.47 4.41 -11.21
C GLY A 144 18.95 4.29 -11.08
N PRO A 145 18.24 5.44 -11.12
CA PRO A 145 16.80 5.52 -10.85
C PRO A 145 15.94 4.66 -11.78
N GLU A 146 16.37 4.43 -13.02
CA GLU A 146 15.65 3.57 -13.98
C GLU A 146 15.56 2.11 -13.51
N LEU A 147 16.65 1.59 -12.94
CA LEU A 147 16.69 0.22 -12.47
C LEU A 147 15.97 0.08 -11.13
N GLU A 148 15.96 1.13 -10.29
CA GLU A 148 15.08 1.19 -9.12
C GLU A 148 13.61 1.11 -9.53
N LEU A 149 13.21 1.80 -10.60
CA LEU A 149 11.85 1.73 -11.13
C LEU A 149 11.53 0.33 -11.66
N ILE A 150 12.42 -0.31 -12.43
CA ILE A 150 12.24 -1.71 -12.89
C ILE A 150 12.13 -2.66 -11.70
N ALA A 151 13.01 -2.51 -10.71
CA ALA A 151 12.99 -3.33 -9.50
C ALA A 151 11.66 -3.17 -8.77
N HIS A 152 11.16 -1.95 -8.64
CA HIS A 152 9.86 -1.70 -8.02
C HIS A 152 8.70 -2.31 -8.83
N ILE A 153 8.67 -2.15 -10.16
CA ILE A 153 7.67 -2.78 -11.04
C ILE A 153 7.69 -4.31 -10.84
N PHE A 154 8.87 -4.91 -10.82
CA PHE A 154 9.04 -6.35 -10.63
C PHE A 154 8.57 -6.80 -9.26
N VAL A 155 9.00 -6.14 -8.16
CA VAL A 155 8.66 -6.54 -6.79
C VAL A 155 7.19 -6.31 -6.49
N SER A 156 6.64 -5.15 -6.85
CA SER A 156 5.22 -4.88 -6.68
C SER A 156 4.35 -5.79 -7.54
N GLY A 157 4.89 -6.29 -8.67
CA GLY A 157 4.14 -7.07 -9.65
C GLY A 157 3.03 -6.25 -10.32
N ARG A 158 3.11 -4.91 -10.22
CA ARG A 158 2.11 -3.99 -10.76
C ARG A 158 2.67 -3.29 -12.01
N PRO A 159 1.89 -3.17 -13.09
CA PRO A 159 2.28 -2.29 -14.18
C PRO A 159 2.20 -0.82 -13.75
N LEU A 160 2.89 0.04 -14.50
CA LEU A 160 2.72 1.50 -14.40
C LEU A 160 1.37 1.91 -14.98
N THR A 161 0.34 1.95 -14.14
CA THR A 161 -1.00 2.40 -14.54
C THR A 161 -1.15 3.89 -14.30
N ALA A 162 -1.25 4.66 -15.38
CA ALA A 162 -1.46 6.10 -15.32
C ALA A 162 -2.81 6.46 -14.68
N LYS A 163 -2.81 7.52 -13.88
CA LYS A 163 -4.01 8.22 -13.39
C LYS A 163 -3.86 9.71 -13.60
N ARG A 164 -4.98 10.39 -13.86
CA ARG A 164 -5.01 11.86 -13.95
C ARG A 164 -4.71 12.48 -12.59
N LEU A 165 -3.84 13.49 -12.57
CA LEU A 165 -3.50 14.26 -11.38
C LEU A 165 -3.27 15.73 -11.75
N VAL A 166 -4.36 16.49 -11.86
CA VAL A 166 -4.37 17.89 -12.33
C VAL A 166 -3.65 18.87 -11.40
N THR A 167 -3.31 18.46 -10.19
CA THR A 167 -2.58 19.25 -9.20
C THR A 167 -1.07 19.26 -9.45
N THR A 168 -0.58 18.49 -10.43
CA THR A 168 0.83 18.40 -10.82
C THR A 168 1.04 18.91 -12.24
N PRO A 169 2.21 19.51 -12.58
CA PRO A 169 2.52 19.93 -13.94
C PRO A 169 2.47 18.81 -14.98
N GLU A 170 2.75 17.58 -14.56
CA GLU A 170 2.65 16.38 -15.40
C GLU A 170 1.21 16.02 -15.75
N ALA A 171 0.23 16.51 -14.98
CA ALA A 171 -1.20 16.21 -15.07
C ALA A 171 -1.57 14.71 -14.99
N VAL A 172 -0.57 13.85 -14.77
CA VAL A 172 -0.65 12.39 -14.68
C VAL A 172 0.31 11.90 -13.60
N CYS A 173 -0.07 10.85 -12.88
CA CYS A 173 0.79 10.13 -11.95
C CYS A 173 0.65 8.62 -12.12
N TYR A 174 1.51 7.87 -11.43
CA TYR A 174 1.44 6.41 -11.32
C TYR A 174 1.27 6.04 -9.85
N PRO A 175 0.04 5.82 -9.35
CA PRO A 175 -0.19 5.49 -7.95
C PRO A 175 0.58 4.24 -7.51
N GLY A 176 1.17 4.30 -6.32
CA GLY A 176 2.01 3.24 -5.77
C GLY A 176 3.50 3.37 -6.10
N PHE A 177 3.86 4.28 -7.02
CA PHE A 177 5.23 4.57 -7.45
C PHE A 177 5.72 5.94 -6.91
N PRO A 178 7.01 6.27 -7.05
CA PRO A 178 7.55 7.61 -6.79
C PRO A 178 6.77 8.72 -7.51
N SER A 179 6.95 9.98 -7.07
CA SER A 179 6.12 11.10 -7.56
C SER A 179 6.15 11.32 -9.07
N ALA A 180 5.14 12.03 -9.58
CA ALA A 180 4.99 12.30 -10.99
C ALA A 180 6.23 12.97 -11.63
N PRO A 181 6.87 13.99 -11.00
CA PRO A 181 8.09 14.59 -11.54
C PRO A 181 9.26 13.61 -11.71
N VAL A 182 9.27 12.52 -10.92
CA VAL A 182 10.29 11.47 -11.01
C VAL A 182 9.88 10.39 -12.01
N THR A 183 8.69 9.82 -11.83
CA THR A 183 8.28 8.60 -12.55
C THR A 183 7.84 8.87 -13.98
N VAL A 184 7.17 10.00 -14.27
CA VAL A 184 6.65 10.30 -15.62
C VAL A 184 7.76 10.43 -16.67
N PRO A 185 8.76 11.32 -16.53
CA PRO A 185 9.82 11.43 -17.52
C PRO A 185 10.64 10.14 -17.66
N MET A 186 10.80 9.40 -16.55
CA MET A 186 11.52 8.13 -16.55
C MET A 186 10.78 7.04 -17.31
N ALA A 187 9.48 6.85 -17.03
CA ALA A 187 8.63 5.90 -17.74
C ALA A 187 8.60 6.21 -19.26
N GLU A 188 8.54 7.49 -19.63
CA GLU A 188 8.63 7.90 -21.02
C GLU A 188 9.97 7.55 -21.65
N ALA A 189 11.08 7.87 -20.99
CA ALA A 189 12.43 7.60 -21.49
C ALA A 189 12.68 6.09 -21.66
N MET A 190 12.28 5.29 -20.68
CA MET A 190 12.40 3.84 -20.71
C MET A 190 11.54 3.22 -21.81
N ALA A 191 10.34 3.74 -22.03
CA ALA A 191 9.50 3.32 -23.14
C ALA A 191 10.08 3.70 -24.52
N ARG A 192 10.71 4.88 -24.67
CA ARG A 192 11.42 5.24 -25.91
C ARG A 192 12.56 4.26 -26.22
N ARG A 193 13.21 3.74 -25.18
CA ARG A 193 14.33 2.80 -25.27
C ARG A 193 13.88 1.34 -25.40
N GLY A 194 12.58 1.05 -25.40
CA GLY A 194 12.03 -0.29 -25.55
C GLY A 194 12.01 -1.15 -24.27
N PHE A 195 12.31 -0.57 -23.10
CA PHE A 195 12.21 -1.30 -21.82
C PHE A 195 10.79 -1.40 -21.28
N LEU A 196 9.90 -0.49 -21.69
CA LEU A 196 8.49 -0.49 -21.31
C LEU A 196 7.61 -0.44 -22.57
N HIS A 197 6.52 -1.21 -22.55
CA HIS A 197 5.49 -1.12 -23.58
C HIS A 197 4.45 -0.06 -23.18
N ARG A 198 4.06 0.79 -24.14
CA ARG A 198 3.05 1.85 -23.91
C ARG A 198 1.68 1.39 -24.36
N THR A 199 0.70 1.59 -23.50
CA THR A 199 -0.71 1.57 -23.86
C THR A 199 -1.25 2.99 -23.90
N PHE A 200 -2.15 3.28 -24.83
CA PHE A 200 -2.82 4.57 -24.87
C PHE A 200 -3.57 4.81 -23.56
N PHE A 201 -3.36 5.98 -22.95
CA PHE A 201 -4.05 6.41 -21.74
C PHE A 201 -5.01 7.56 -22.04
N ASP A 202 -4.47 8.66 -22.58
CA ASP A 202 -5.25 9.87 -22.83
C ASP A 202 -4.57 10.79 -23.85
N ARG A 203 -5.28 11.81 -24.34
CA ARG A 203 -4.71 12.93 -25.11
C ARG A 203 -4.61 14.15 -24.20
N MET A 204 -3.43 14.74 -24.14
CA MET A 204 -3.20 15.99 -23.43
C MET A 204 -2.84 17.07 -24.43
N HIS A 205 -3.54 18.20 -24.38
CA HIS A 205 -3.22 19.37 -25.19
C HIS A 205 -2.20 20.23 -24.45
N GLU A 206 -1.01 20.34 -25.03
CA GLU A 206 0.03 21.25 -24.56
C GLU A 206 0.04 22.51 -25.44
N CYS A 207 -0.19 23.67 -24.81
CA CYS A 207 -0.12 24.95 -25.49
C CYS A 207 1.34 25.26 -25.85
N SER A 208 1.64 25.37 -27.14
CA SER A 208 3.00 25.65 -27.64
C SER A 208 3.60 26.99 -27.18
N ASN A 209 2.77 27.93 -26.70
CA ASN A 209 3.23 29.27 -26.32
C ASN A 209 3.62 29.38 -24.84
N CYS A 210 2.94 28.65 -23.95
CA CYS A 210 3.17 28.74 -22.50
C CYS A 210 3.42 27.37 -21.83
N SER A 211 3.50 26.29 -22.61
CA SER A 211 3.58 24.90 -22.14
C SER A 211 2.48 24.52 -21.16
N SER A 212 1.36 25.28 -21.13
CA SER A 212 0.22 24.92 -20.29
C SER A 212 -0.41 23.65 -20.84
N ARG A 213 -0.63 22.69 -19.96
CA ARG A 213 -1.24 21.41 -20.28
C ARG A 213 -2.68 21.42 -19.84
N ARG A 214 -3.59 21.16 -20.77
CA ARG A 214 -5.04 21.04 -20.54
C ARG A 214 -5.53 19.77 -21.21
N LEU A 215 -6.59 19.20 -20.65
CA LEU A 215 -7.35 18.11 -21.28
C LEU A 215 -8.25 18.70 -22.36
#